data_AF-W4VEX7-F1
#
_entry.id   AF-W4VEX7-F1
#
_cell.length_a   1.000
_cell.length_b   1.000
_cell.length_c   1.000
_cell.angle_alpha   90.00
_cell.angle_beta   90.00
_cell.angle_gamma   90.00
#
_symmetry.space_group_name_H-M   'P 1'
#
loop_
_entity.id
_entity.type
_entity.pdbx_description
1 polymer ?
#
loop_
_entity_poly.entity_id
_entity_poly.type
_entity_poly.pdbx_seq_one_letter_code
_entity_poly.pdbx_strand_id
1 'polypeptide(L)' 'MIRGIRGATTVTNNNADEIVAETKKMIEQMAQQNDVDPELIASVMISVTPDLNAAFPAKALRS' A
#
# COMPACT_ATOMS: atom_id res chain seq x y z
N MET A 1 -13.61 17.21 7.39
CA MET A 1 -12.86 16.47 8.42
C MET A 1 -12.05 15.39 7.71
N ILE A 2 -10.75 15.26 7.97
CA ILE A 2 -9.89 14.23 7.36
C ILE A 2 -9.71 13.09 8.35
N ARG A 3 -9.70 11.83 7.89
CA ARG A 3 -9.44 10.64 8.72
C ARG A 3 -8.30 9.83 8.12
N GLY A 4 -7.41 9.32 8.97
CA GLY A 4 -6.36 8.39 8.56
C GLY A 4 -6.87 6.94 8.57
N ILE A 5 -6.49 6.16 7.55
CA ILE A 5 -6.76 4.72 7.47
C ILE A 5 -5.41 4.00 7.54
N ARG A 6 -5.33 2.91 8.31
CA ARG A 6 -4.10 2.12 8.51
C ARG A 6 -4.27 0.73 7.91
N GLY A 7 -3.22 0.24 7.26
CA GLY A 7 -3.08 -1.14 6.81
C GLY A 7 -1.65 -1.63 7.05
N ALA A 8 -1.50 -2.95 7.07
CA ALA A 8 -0.23 -3.64 7.08
C ALA A 8 -0.38 -4.98 6.34
N THR A 9 0.67 -5.38 5.62
CA THR A 9 0.78 -6.68 4.95
C THR A 9 2.23 -7.17 5.07
N THR A 10 2.47 -8.42 4.68
CA THR A 10 3.80 -9.05 4.68
C THR A 10 4.06 -9.69 3.34
N VAL A 11 5.34 -9.77 2.95
CA VAL A 11 5.80 -10.58 1.81
C VAL A 11 6.62 -11.75 2.32
N THR A 12 6.59 -12.85 1.60
CA THR A 12 7.43 -14.04 1.83
C THR A 12 8.84 -13.80 1.34
N ASN A 13 9.00 -13.10 0.21
CA ASN A 13 10.31 -12.80 -0.38
C ASN A 13 10.50 -11.30 -0.64
N ASN A 14 11.72 -10.81 -0.40
CA ASN A 14 12.12 -9.43 -0.76
C ASN A 14 12.42 -9.33 -2.27
N ASN A 15 11.37 -9.37 -3.09
CA ASN A 15 11.45 -9.11 -4.54
C ASN A 15 10.43 -8.02 -4.93
N ALA A 16 10.70 -7.35 -6.05
CA ALA A 16 9.92 -6.20 -6.47
C ALA A 16 8.46 -6.53 -6.78
N ASP A 17 8.20 -7.68 -7.41
CA ASP A 17 6.87 -8.07 -7.85
C ASP A 17 5.97 -8.38 -6.65
N GLU A 18 6.49 -9.10 -5.65
CA GLU A 18 5.75 -9.47 -4.44
C GLU A 18 5.46 -8.25 -3.57
N ILE A 19 6.44 -7.35 -3.40
CA ILE A 19 6.24 -6.07 -2.69
C ILE A 19 5.13 -5.26 -3.35
N VAL A 20 5.14 -5.13 -4.67
CA VAL A 20 4.13 -4.35 -5.39
C VAL A 20 2.76 -5.03 -5.34
N ALA A 21 2.69 -6.35 -5.53
CA ALA A 21 1.45 -7.11 -5.55
C ALA A 21 0.74 -7.09 -4.19
N GLU A 22 1.45 -7.40 -3.10
CA GLU A 22 0.83 -7.41 -1.77
C GLU A 22 0.49 -5.99 -1.29
N THR A 23 1.28 -4.98 -1.66
CA THR A 23 0.94 -3.57 -1.37
C THR A 23 -0.34 -3.16 -2.10
N LYS A 24 -0.48 -3.51 -3.39
CA LYS A 24 -1.67 -3.21 -4.19
C LYS A 24 -2.92 -3.84 -3.58
N LYS A 25 -2.86 -5.14 -3.30
CA LYS A 25 -3.94 -5.90 -2.68
C LYS A 25 -4.37 -5.30 -1.34
N MET A 26 -3.43 -4.92 -0.48
CA MET A 26 -3.74 -4.28 0.81
C MET A 26 -4.49 -2.95 0.60
N ILE A 27 -4.03 -2.09 -0.31
CA ILE A 27 -4.63 -0.77 -0.54
C ILE A 27 -6.02 -0.90 -1.18
N GLU A 28 -6.20 -1.81 -2.13
CA GLU A 28 -7.51 -2.10 -2.74
C GLU A 28 -8.51 -2.61 -1.70
N GLN A 29 -8.09 -3.51 -0.81
CA GLN A 29 -8.92 -3.99 0.30
C GLN A 29 -9.29 -2.86 1.28
N MET A 30 -8.33 -2.00 1.64
CA MET A 30 -8.59 -0.84 2.49
C MET A 30 -9.59 0.12 1.85
N ALA A 31 -9.43 0.43 0.56
CA ALA A 31 -10.32 1.31 -0.17
C ALA A 31 -11.74 0.73 -0.26
N GLN A 32 -11.84 -0.57 -0.59
CA GLN A 32 -13.13 -1.27 -0.68
C GLN A 32 -13.85 -1.34 0.66
N GLN A 33 -13.15 -1.64 1.76
CA GLN A 33 -13.78 -1.77 3.09
C GLN A 33 -14.25 -0.42 3.67
N ASN A 34 -13.71 0.69 3.17
CA ASN A 34 -14.01 2.03 3.67
C ASN A 34 -14.74 2.90 2.63
N ASP A 35 -15.18 2.32 1.50
CA ASP A 35 -15.80 3.01 0.37
C ASP A 35 -15.05 4.30 -0.03
N VAL A 36 -13.71 4.21 -0.14
CA VAL A 36 -12.85 5.35 -0.44
C VAL A 36 -12.78 5.59 -1.95
N ASP A 37 -13.23 6.75 -2.37
CA ASP A 37 -12.94 7.29 -3.70
C ASP A 37 -11.48 7.76 -3.77
N PRO A 38 -10.66 7.27 -4.73
CA PRO A 38 -9.29 7.74 -4.93
C PRO A 38 -9.14 9.26 -5.05
N GLU A 39 -10.14 9.97 -5.61
CA GLU A 39 -10.09 11.44 -5.74
C GLU A 39 -10.18 12.17 -4.39
N LEU A 40 -10.65 11.50 -3.33
CA LEU A 40 -10.77 12.05 -1.98
C LEU A 40 -9.54 11.78 -1.11
N ILE A 41 -8.52 11.07 -1.62
CA ILE A 41 -7.31 10.75 -0.87
C ILE A 41 -6.37 11.96 -0.83
N ALA A 42 -6.20 12.55 0.35
CA ALA A 42 -5.29 13.69 0.53
C ALA A 42 -3.80 13.30 0.41
N SER A 43 -3.39 12.16 0.97
CA SER A 43 -2.01 11.66 0.90
C SER A 43 -1.93 10.19 1.32
N VAL A 44 -0.93 9.47 0.81
CA VAL A 44 -0.58 8.12 1.28
C VAL A 44 0.87 8.10 1.72
N MET A 45 1.13 7.58 2.92
CA MET A 45 2.47 7.33 3.45
C MET A 45 2.66 5.83 3.64
N ILE A 46 3.77 5.29 3.13
CA ILE A 46 4.10 3.87 3.24
C ILE A 46 5.47 3.74 3.89
N SER A 47 5.54 2.89 4.91
CA SER A 47 6.79 2.47 5.55
C SER A 47 7.05 0.99 5.24
N VAL A 48 8.32 0.60 5.25
CA VAL A 48 8.74 -0.80 5.18
C VAL A 48 9.65 -1.12 6.35
N THR A 49 9.74 -2.39 6.69
CA THR A 49 10.79 -2.89 7.59
C THR A 49 12.16 -2.83 6.88
N PRO A 50 13.28 -2.72 7.63
CA PRO A 50 14.61 -2.51 7.04
C PRO A 50 15.12 -3.62 6.12
N ASP A 51 14.54 -4.81 6.20
CA ASP A 51 14.85 -5.99 5.39
C ASP A 51 14.23 -5.96 3.98
N LEU A 52 13.28 -5.04 3.72
CA LEU A 52 12.66 -4.87 2.40
C LEU A 52 13.31 -3.71 1.65
N ASN A 53 14.09 -4.04 0.61
CA ASN A 53 14.85 -3.07 -0.19
C ASN A 53 14.75 -3.28 -1.71
N ALA A 54 14.00 -4.27 -2.18
CA ALA A 54 13.94 -4.61 -3.60
C ALA A 54 13.07 -3.65 -4.44
N ALA A 55 12.13 -2.93 -3.82
CA ALA A 55 11.29 -1.95 -4.51
C ALA A 55 10.68 -0.93 -3.55
N PHE A 56 10.28 0.22 -4.09
CA PHE A 56 9.40 1.15 -3.40
C PHE A 56 7.94 0.66 -3.48
N PRO A 57 7.26 0.39 -2.36
CA PRO A 57 5.86 -0.04 -2.36
C PRO A 57 4.91 0.95 -3.03
N ALA A 58 5.26 2.25 -3.00
CA ALA A 58 4.48 3.31 -3.65
C ALA A 58 4.31 3.12 -5.17
N LYS A 59 5.10 2.24 -5.80
CA LYS A 59 4.87 1.84 -7.20
C LYS A 59 3.48 1.21 -7.40
N ALA A 60 2.95 0.49 -6.42
CA ALA A 60 1.62 -0.12 -6.46
C ALA A 60 0.47 0.90 -6.65
N LEU A 61 0.69 2.16 -6.28
CA LEU A 61 -0.29 3.26 -6.42
C LEU A 61 -0.24 3.94 -7.80
N ARG A 62 0.77 3.63 -8.62
CA ARG A 62 1.02 4.31 -9.91
C ARG A 62 0.76 3.41 -11.12
N SER A 63 0.21 2.21 -10.91
CA SER A 63 0.06 1.13 -11.90
C SER A 63 -1.35 0.54 -11.91
#